data_AF-A0A2D9PRA8-F1
#
_entry.id   AF-A0A2D9PRA8-F1
#
_cell.length_a   1.000
_cell.length_b   1.000
_cell.length_c   1.000
_cell.angle_alpha   90.00
_cell.angle_beta   90.00
_cell.angle_gamma   90.00
#
_symmetry.space_group_name_H-M   'P 1'
#
loop_
_entity.id
_entity.type
_entity.pdbx_description
1 polymer ?
#
loop_
_entity_poly.entity_id
_entity_poly.type
_entity_poly.pdbx_seq_one_letter_code
_entity_poly.pdbx_strand_id
1 'polypeptide(L)'
;MEGQLIDVEYVDGYTEICKIHEVCPDSYKVYSLLYDEDEYAYKWSDEPGHSVPREAVSGFYDVSDLEDTGDYVKRADGIYYDCLTDSDVDFDLEYDSDDTDDDSESEISLYDEQEYEFE
;
A
#
# COMPACT_ATOMS: atom_id res chain seq x y z
N MET A 1 15.33 20.54 3.38
CA MET A 1 15.08 19.11 3.11
C MET A 1 13.63 18.76 3.37
N GLU A 2 12.94 19.46 4.28
CA GLU A 2 11.47 19.44 4.31
C GLU A 2 10.90 19.86 2.94
N GLY A 3 9.92 19.11 2.44
CA GLY A 3 9.32 19.27 1.12
C GLY A 3 10.03 18.56 -0.03
N GLN A 4 11.19 17.93 0.20
CA GLN A 4 11.92 17.19 -0.83
C GLN A 4 11.24 15.86 -1.16
N LEU A 5 11.20 15.50 -2.44
CA LEU A 5 10.82 14.16 -2.88
C LEU A 5 12.02 13.21 -2.82
N ILE A 6 11.79 12.02 -2.29
CA ILE A 6 12.78 10.96 -2.16
C ILE A 6 12.24 9.64 -2.67
N ASP A 7 13.17 8.81 -3.09
CA ASP A 7 12.93 7.45 -3.52
C ASP A 7 13.34 6.50 -2.39
N VAL A 8 12.40 5.67 -1.92
CA VAL A 8 12.61 4.75 -0.79
C VAL A 8 12.52 3.33 -1.29
N GLU A 9 13.61 2.59 -1.13
CA GLU A 9 13.70 1.17 -1.47
C GLU A 9 13.46 0.34 -0.21
N TYR A 10 12.49 -0.56 -0.26
CA TYR A 10 12.20 -1.51 0.80
C TYR A 10 12.98 -2.80 0.60
N VAL A 11 13.08 -3.58 1.68
CA VAL A 11 13.78 -4.87 1.70
C VAL A 11 13.21 -5.88 0.68
N ASP A 12 11.95 -5.72 0.29
CA ASP A 12 11.27 -6.56 -0.70
C ASP A 12 11.67 -6.20 -2.16
N GLY A 13 12.46 -5.14 -2.36
CA GLY A 13 12.79 -4.60 -3.68
C GLY A 13 11.72 -3.67 -4.26
N TYR A 14 10.62 -3.47 -3.53
CA TYR A 14 9.63 -2.45 -3.86
C TYR A 14 10.21 -1.06 -3.62
N THR A 15 9.95 -0.15 -4.55
CA THR A 15 10.41 1.23 -4.48
C THR A 15 9.20 2.15 -4.47
N GLU A 16 9.18 3.11 -3.55
CA GLU A 16 8.10 4.09 -3.46
C GLU A 16 8.64 5.53 -3.43
N ILE A 17 7.86 6.45 -3.98
CA ILE A 17 8.14 7.88 -3.89
C ILE A 17 7.50 8.43 -2.62
N CYS A 18 8.31 9.07 -1.77
CA CYS A 18 7.84 9.74 -0.57
C CYS A 18 8.20 11.24 -0.58
N LYS A 19 7.43 12.06 0.15
CA LYS A 19 7.72 13.48 0.38
C LYS A 19 8.13 13.74 1.82
N ILE A 20 9.30 14.33 2.03
CA ILE A 20 9.80 14.64 3.39
C ILE A 20 8.90 15.67 4.05
N HIS A 21 8.25 15.27 5.14
CA HIS A 21 7.51 16.16 6.02
C HIS A 21 8.43 16.79 7.07
N GLU A 22 9.20 15.95 7.78
CA GLU A 22 10.05 16.38 8.89
C GLU A 22 11.37 15.60 8.88
N VAL A 23 12.47 16.29 9.16
CA VAL A 23 13.81 15.69 9.21
C VAL A 23 14.17 15.33 10.64
N CYS A 24 14.28 14.03 10.93
CA CYS A 24 14.79 13.51 12.19
C CYS A 24 16.32 13.29 12.12
N PRO A 25 17.01 13.10 13.25
CA PRO A 25 18.47 12.93 13.27
C PRO A 25 18.94 11.67 12.53
N ASP A 26 18.18 10.57 12.59
CA ASP A 26 18.56 9.26 12.01
C ASP A 26 17.55 8.76 10.96
N SER A 27 16.45 9.49 10.75
CA SER A 27 15.36 9.12 9.84
C SER A 27 14.65 10.35 9.29
N TYR A 28 13.71 10.15 8.38
CA TYR A 28 12.84 11.18 7.82
C TYR A 28 11.40 10.75 8.05
N LYS A 29 10.55 11.65 8.56
CA LYS A 29 9.11 11.45 8.47
C LYS A 29 8.65 11.91 7.10
N VAL A 30 7.94 11.04 6.41
CA VAL A 30 7.56 11.28 5.02
C VAL A 30 6.07 11.03 4.82
N TYR A 31 5.49 11.67 3.81
CA TYR A 31 4.22 11.27 3.24
C TYR A 31 4.48 10.24 2.15
N SER A 32 3.74 9.14 2.19
CA SER A 32 3.80 8.10 1.17
C SER A 32 2.76 8.39 0.10
N LEU A 33 3.09 8.06 -1.15
CA LEU A 33 2.16 8.13 -2.26
C LEU A 33 1.35 6.84 -2.30
N LEU A 34 0.05 6.94 -2.00
CA LEU A 34 -0.88 5.81 -1.97
C LEU A 34 -1.72 5.81 -3.23
N TYR A 35 -1.91 4.63 -3.82
CA TYR A 35 -2.88 4.44 -4.89
C TYR A 35 -4.27 4.25 -4.30
N ASP A 36 -5.24 5.02 -4.79
CA ASP A 36 -6.65 4.92 -4.45
C ASP A 36 -7.38 4.18 -5.58
N GLU A 37 -7.88 2.98 -5.27
CA GLU A 37 -8.55 2.11 -6.24
C GLU A 37 -9.94 2.63 -6.64
N ASP A 38 -10.59 3.45 -5.79
CA ASP A 38 -11.94 3.98 -6.05
C ASP A 38 -11.85 5.13 -7.07
N GLU A 39 -10.89 6.02 -6.89
CA GLU A 39 -10.62 7.14 -7.80
C GLU A 39 -9.69 6.78 -8.95
N TYR A 40 -9.09 5.58 -8.93
CA TYR A 40 -8.05 5.13 -9.87
C TYR A 40 -6.93 6.17 -10.01
N ALA A 41 -6.40 6.63 -8.88
CA ALA A 41 -5.43 7.73 -8.84
C ALA A 41 -4.53 7.65 -7.61
N TYR A 42 -3.39 8.32 -7.68
CA TYR A 42 -2.48 8.43 -6.54
C TYR A 42 -2.82 9.65 -5.67
N LYS A 43 -2.70 9.52 -4.36
CA LYS A 43 -2.80 10.63 -3.40
C LYS A 43 -1.75 10.50 -2.32
N TRP A 44 -1.38 11.64 -1.73
CA TRP A 44 -0.55 11.62 -0.53
C TRP A 44 -1.35 11.10 0.66
N SER A 45 -0.68 10.37 1.55
CA SER A 45 -1.25 9.99 2.84
C SER A 45 -1.68 11.23 3.64
N ASP A 46 -2.84 11.16 4.31
CA ASP A 46 -3.35 12.27 5.13
C ASP A 46 -2.40 12.58 6.30
N GLU A 47 -1.79 11.53 6.84
CA GLU A 47 -0.83 11.58 7.92
C GLU A 47 0.57 11.21 7.38
N PRO A 48 1.67 11.73 7.96
CA PRO A 48 3.01 11.28 7.59
C PRO A 48 3.14 9.78 7.89
N GLY A 49 3.20 8.97 6.83
CA GLY A 49 2.93 7.54 6.83
C GLY A 49 3.83 6.73 7.76
N HIS A 50 5.12 7.08 7.87
CA HIS A 50 6.06 6.42 8.78
C HIS A 50 7.42 7.14 8.76
N SER A 51 8.31 6.72 9.66
CA SER A 51 9.69 7.20 9.71
C SER A 51 10.58 6.29 8.86
N VAL A 52 11.16 6.84 7.80
CA VAL A 52 12.06 6.13 6.90
C VAL A 52 13.51 6.35 7.35
N PRO A 53 14.30 5.29 7.61
CA PRO A 53 15.71 5.45 7.93
C PRO A 53 16.46 6.01 6.72
N ARG A 54 17.49 6.83 6.97
CA ARG A 54 18.26 7.46 5.88
C ARG A 54 18.90 6.46 4.91
N GLU A 55 19.19 5.26 5.40
CA GLU A 55 19.80 4.17 4.63
C GLU A 55 18.84 3.53 3.62
N ALA A 56 17.52 3.65 3.83
CA ALA A 56 16.51 3.16 2.91
C ALA A 56 16.23 4.14 1.74
N VAL A 57 16.82 5.33 1.79
CA VAL A 57 16.68 6.32 0.71
C VAL A 57 17.63 5.93 -0.42
N SER A 58 17.05 5.45 -1.52
CA SER A 58 17.78 5.06 -2.73
C SER A 58 18.16 6.29 -3.57
N GLY A 59 17.29 7.31 -3.59
CA GLY A 59 17.48 8.49 -4.43
C GLY A 59 16.80 9.76 -3.89
N PHE A 60 17.25 10.89 -4.43
CA PHE A 60 16.63 12.20 -4.20
C PHE A 60 16.25 12.78 -5.55
N TYR A 61 15.01 13.24 -5.66
CA TYR A 61 14.56 13.98 -6.82
C TYR A 61 15.09 15.41 -6.72
N ASP A 62 15.40 16.07 -7.84
CA ASP A 62 15.77 17.49 -7.83
C ASP A 62 14.53 18.39 -7.63
N VAL A 63 13.35 17.82 -7.87
CA VAL A 63 12.05 18.49 -7.84
C VAL A 63 11.32 18.26 -6.52
N SER A 64 10.42 19.18 -6.18
CA SER A 64 9.65 19.15 -4.92
C SER A 64 8.20 18.70 -5.10
N ASP A 65 7.72 18.71 -6.34
CA ASP A 65 6.35 18.40 -6.70
C ASP A 65 6.32 17.26 -7.71
N LEU A 66 5.34 16.38 -7.53
CA LEU A 66 5.20 15.16 -8.32
C LEU A 66 4.95 15.48 -9.80
N GLU A 67 4.25 16.58 -10.07
CA GLU A 67 3.96 17.07 -11.43
C GLU A 67 5.20 17.55 -12.20
N ASP A 68 6.26 17.93 -11.48
CA ASP A 68 7.50 18.42 -12.07
C ASP A 68 8.47 17.27 -12.42
N THR A 69 8.21 16.05 -11.92
CA THR A 69 8.96 14.86 -12.38
C THR A 69 8.66 14.56 -13.85
N GLY A 70 7.47 14.96 -14.32
CA GLY A 70 6.97 14.67 -15.66
C GLY A 70 6.25 13.32 -15.79
N ASP A 71 6.26 12.51 -14.73
CA ASP A 71 5.63 11.18 -14.69
C ASP A 71 4.22 11.23 -14.08
N TYR A 72 3.89 12.27 -13.33
CA TYR A 72 2.58 12.44 -12.71
C TYR A 72 1.92 13.74 -13.13
N VAL A 73 0.59 13.77 -13.15
CA VAL A 73 -0.19 14.99 -13.37
C VAL A 73 -1.22 15.15 -12.27
N LYS A 74 -1.22 16.31 -11.61
CA LYS A 74 -2.24 16.65 -10.61
C LYS A 74 -3.60 16.82 -11.30
N ARG A 75 -4.61 16.11 -10.79
CA ARG A 75 -6.01 16.24 -11.22
C ARG A 75 -6.59 17.61 -10.87
N ALA A 76 -7.71 17.94 -11.50
CA ALA A 76 -8.39 19.23 -11.32
C ALA A 76 -8.90 19.47 -9.89
N ASP A 77 -9.08 18.42 -9.08
CA ASP A 77 -9.48 18.54 -7.68
C ASP A 77 -8.33 19.01 -6.77
N GLY A 78 -7.08 18.81 -7.21
CA GLY A 78 -5.86 19.25 -6.53
C GLY A 78 -5.33 18.30 -5.45
N ILE A 79 -5.99 17.18 -5.20
CA ILE A 79 -5.63 16.17 -4.21
C ILE A 79 -5.03 14.94 -4.90
N TYR A 80 -5.67 14.48 -5.98
CA TYR A 80 -5.26 13.27 -6.71
C TYR A 80 -4.26 13.56 -7.84
N TYR A 81 -3.47 12.55 -8.19
CA TYR A 81 -2.47 12.56 -9.26
C TYR A 81 -2.66 11.34 -10.16
N ASP A 82 -2.71 11.53 -11.47
CA ASP A 82 -2.63 10.44 -12.44
C ASP A 82 -1.18 10.18 -12.81
N CYS A 83 -0.78 8.91 -12.88
CA CYS A 83 0.52 8.53 -13.41
C CYS A 83 0.43 8.50 -14.94
N LEU A 84 1.29 9.26 -15.62
CA LEU A 84 1.37 9.38 -17.07
C LEU A 84 2.21 8.27 -17.70
N THR A 85 3.17 7.72 -16.96
CA THR A 85 4.03 6.62 -17.43
C THR A 85 3.39 5.26 -17.26
N ASP A 86 2.31 5.19 -16.50
CA ASP A 86 1.69 3.95 -16.09
C ASP A 86 0.49 3.57 -16.98
N SER A 87 0.79 3.17 -18.21
CA SER A 87 -0.13 2.30 -18.95
C SER A 87 0.18 0.82 -18.72
N ASP A 88 1.05 0.48 -17.75
CA ASP A 88 1.61 -0.86 -17.53
C ASP A 88 1.98 -1.18 -16.05
N VAL A 89 1.38 -0.58 -15.01
CA VAL A 89 1.28 -1.25 -13.70
C VAL A 89 0.13 -2.24 -13.78
N ASP A 90 0.46 -3.39 -14.36
CA ASP A 90 -0.03 -4.67 -13.88
C ASP A 90 0.36 -4.79 -12.40
N PHE A 91 -0.40 -4.14 -11.52
CA PHE A 91 -0.44 -4.55 -10.12
C PHE A 91 -1.13 -5.91 -10.15
N ASP A 92 -0.34 -6.97 -10.32
CA ASP A 92 -0.74 -8.34 -10.06
C ASP A 92 -1.03 -8.42 -8.54
N LEU A 93 -2.16 -7.84 -8.14
CA LEU A 93 -2.89 -8.24 -6.95
C LEU A 93 -3.34 -9.67 -7.25
N GLU A 94 -2.41 -10.61 -7.12
CA GLU A 94 -2.74 -11.99 -6.82
C GLU A 94 -3.37 -11.97 -5.42
N TYR A 95 -4.64 -11.55 -5.38
CA TYR A 95 -5.55 -11.70 -4.28
C TYR A 95 -5.82 -13.20 -4.19
N ASP A 96 -4.90 -13.94 -3.57
CA ASP A 96 -5.21 -15.22 -2.96
C ASP A 96 -6.09 -14.93 -1.74
N SER A 97 -7.34 -14.53 -1.99
CA SER A 97 -8.42 -14.83 -1.06
C SER A 97 -9.33 -15.83 -1.73
N ASP A 98 -9.03 -17.11 -1.50
CA ASP A 98 -10.09 -18.10 -1.36
C ASP A 98 -10.56 -18.04 0.11
N ASP A 99 -11.49 -17.13 0.34
CA ASP A 99 -12.45 -17.15 1.44
C ASP A 99 -13.29 -18.44 1.32
N THR A 100 -13.52 -19.18 2.42
CA THR A 100 -14.84 -19.72 2.79
C THR A 100 -14.82 -20.40 4.19
N ASP A 101 -15.68 -19.86 5.05
CA ASP A 101 -16.40 -20.41 6.21
C ASP A 101 -15.71 -20.67 7.57
N ASP A 102 -15.85 -19.65 8.43
CA ASP A 102 -16.18 -19.78 9.85
C ASP A 102 -17.66 -20.21 9.99
N ASP A 103 -17.90 -21.43 10.46
CA ASP A 103 -19.22 -21.88 10.96
C ASP A 103 -18.99 -22.72 12.22
N SER A 104 -18.78 -22.02 13.33
CA SER A 104 -18.36 -22.60 14.60
C SER A 104 -19.48 -22.66 15.63
N GLU A 105 -20.73 -23.03 15.31
CA GLU A 105 -21.78 -23.21 16.35
C GLU A 105 -22.85 -24.27 15.99
N SER A 106 -22.82 -25.45 16.66
CA SER A 106 -23.99 -25.98 17.41
C SER A 106 -23.84 -27.45 17.86
N GLU A 107 -24.19 -27.65 19.12
CA GLU A 107 -24.25 -28.91 19.85
C GLU A 107 -25.35 -29.86 19.34
N ILE A 108 -24.99 -31.09 18.97
CA ILE A 108 -25.94 -32.20 18.78
C ILE A 108 -25.72 -33.26 19.87
N SER A 109 -26.58 -33.23 20.88
CA SER A 109 -26.84 -34.37 21.75
C SER A 109 -28.18 -34.99 21.35
N LEU A 110 -28.21 -36.27 21.00
CA LEU A 110 -29.31 -37.18 21.34
C LEU A 110 -28.93 -38.63 21.06
N TYR A 111 -29.37 -39.47 22.00
CA TYR A 111 -28.90 -40.79 22.40
C TYR A 111 -29.56 -41.91 21.58
N ASP A 112 -28.81 -43.00 21.39
CA ASP A 112 -29.18 -44.44 21.33
C ASP A 112 -30.26 -44.93 20.35
N GLU A 113 -29.92 -45.97 19.57
CA GLU A 113 -30.56 -47.31 19.66
C GLU A 113 -30.23 -48.18 18.42
N GLN A 114 -29.58 -49.34 18.68
CA GLN A 114 -29.81 -50.65 18.02
C GLN A 114 -29.29 -50.83 16.56
N GLU A 115 -28.80 -51.97 16.04
CA GLU A 115 -28.58 -53.35 16.47
C GLU A 115 -28.08 -54.16 15.21
N TYR A 116 -27.13 -55.11 15.35
CA TYR A 116 -26.69 -56.23 14.43
C TYR A 116 -26.42 -55.91 12.92
N GLU A 117 -25.74 -56.69 12.07
CA GLU A 117 -25.36 -58.11 11.98
C GLU A 117 -24.12 -58.26 11.04
N PHE A 118 -23.51 -59.43 11.14
CA PHE A 118 -22.32 -60.00 10.49
C PHE A 118 -22.51 -60.27 8.99
N GLU A 119 -21.44 -60.20 8.19
CA GLU A 119 -21.20 -61.13 7.07
C GLU A 119 -19.70 -61.42 6.91
#